data_AF-A0A1F8P0U7-F1
#
_entry.id   AF-A0A1F8P0U7-F1
#
_cell.length_a   1.000
_cell.length_b   1.000
_cell.length_c   1.000
_cell.angle_alpha   90.00
_cell.angle_beta   90.00
_cell.angle_gamma   90.00
#
_symmetry.space_group_name_H-M   'P 1'
#
loop_
_entity.id
_entity.type
_entity.pdbx_description
1 polymer ?
#
loop_
_entity_poly.entity_id
_entity_poly.type
_entity_poly.pdbx_seq_one_letter_code
_entity_poly.pdbx_strand_id
1 'polypeptide(L)'
;MAVNTNLTYARRIGVNVKNTADLIEKINSGLPFRTFEKLQSEIGLSSQELAKIVQIAPRTLTRRKSSRRFQPDESDRILRASRVYDKTLELFDGDREEARTWLTTSRKTFNGSSPLEFAITEVGAHEVEDLIGRLERGVFT
;
A
#
# COMPACT_ATOMS: atom_id res chain seq x y z
N MET A 1 22.53 9.27 -4.31
CA MET A 1 21.64 9.60 -5.45
C MET A 1 20.22 9.29 -5.00
N ALA A 2 19.42 10.30 -4.66
CA ALA A 2 18.04 10.07 -4.27
C ALA A 2 17.26 9.61 -5.50
N VAL A 3 16.97 8.30 -5.58
CA VAL A 3 15.93 7.83 -6.50
C VAL A 3 14.68 8.63 -6.17
N ASN A 4 14.03 9.18 -7.20
CA ASN A 4 12.87 10.04 -7.03
C ASN A 4 11.68 9.18 -6.57
N THR A 5 11.64 8.82 -5.28
CA THR A 5 10.76 7.84 -4.62
C THR A 5 9.28 8.23 -4.66
N ASN A 6 8.96 9.48 -5.03
CA ASN A 6 7.61 10.02 -4.86
C ASN A 6 6.50 9.32 -5.64
N LEU A 7 6.81 8.43 -6.59
CA LEU A 7 5.80 7.76 -7.43
C LEU A 7 6.09 6.27 -7.74
N THR A 8 7.15 5.68 -7.17
CA THR A 8 7.53 4.27 -7.46
C THR A 8 6.42 3.30 -7.06
N TYR A 9 5.85 3.48 -5.87
CA TYR A 9 4.69 2.73 -5.38
C TYR A 9 3.53 2.69 -6.38
N ALA A 10 3.16 3.82 -6.98
CA ALA A 10 2.09 3.88 -7.97
C ALA A 10 2.40 3.05 -9.22
N ARG A 11 3.64 3.14 -9.72
CA ARG A 11 4.08 2.36 -10.89
C ARG A 11 4.14 0.86 -10.60
N ARG A 12 4.54 0.47 -9.39
CA ARG A 12 4.62 -0.93 -8.96
C ARG A 12 3.28 -1.66 -9.09
N ILE A 13 2.19 -0.95 -8.81
CA ILE A 13 0.82 -1.47 -8.96
C ILE A 13 0.22 -1.20 -10.36
N GLY A 14 1.05 -0.86 -11.35
CA GLY A 14 0.63 -0.71 -12.75
C GLY A 14 -0.07 0.61 -13.08
N VAL A 15 0.07 1.64 -12.23
CA VAL A 15 -0.39 3.00 -12.56
C VAL A 15 0.73 3.72 -13.29
N ASN A 16 0.57 3.93 -14.60
CA ASN A 16 1.50 4.72 -15.38
C ASN A 16 1.32 6.20 -15.05
N VAL A 17 2.24 6.76 -14.25
CA VAL A 17 2.22 8.14 -13.75
C VAL A 17 3.45 8.92 -14.19
N LYS A 18 3.21 10.14 -14.69
CA LYS A 18 4.24 11.09 -15.11
C LYS A 18 4.75 11.94 -13.94
N ASN A 19 3.82 12.48 -13.15
CA ASN A 19 4.07 13.36 -12.02
C ASN A 19 2.91 13.27 -11.01
N THR A 20 3.00 14.03 -9.91
CA THR A 20 1.99 14.03 -8.85
C THR A 20 0.61 14.50 -9.33
N ALA A 21 0.54 15.52 -10.18
CA ALA A 21 -0.74 16.01 -10.71
C ALA A 21 -1.47 14.94 -11.54
N ASP A 22 -0.75 14.25 -12.42
CA ASP A 22 -1.29 13.12 -13.21
C ASP A 22 -1.73 11.94 -12.32
N LEU A 23 -1.03 11.69 -11.20
CA LEU A 23 -1.48 10.69 -10.23
C LEU A 23 -2.79 11.12 -9.53
N ILE A 24 -2.90 12.37 -9.09
CA ILE A 24 -4.14 12.93 -8.50
C ILE A 24 -5.30 12.82 -9.49
N GLU A 25 -5.10 13.16 -10.76
CA GLU A 25 -6.14 13.01 -11.80
C GLU A 25 -6.59 11.55 -11.97
N LYS A 26 -5.66 10.59 -11.95
CA LYS A 26 -5.98 9.15 -12.06
C LYS A 26 -6.74 8.64 -10.85
N ILE A 27 -6.37 9.07 -9.66
CA ILE A 27 -7.09 8.77 -8.41
C ILE A 27 -8.52 9.31 -8.51
N ASN A 28 -8.69 10.59 -8.86
CA ASN A 28 -10.00 11.23 -9.00
C ASN A 28 -10.86 10.59 -10.11
N SER A 29 -10.22 10.03 -11.13
CA SER A 29 -10.90 9.25 -12.17
C SER A 29 -11.13 7.78 -11.78
N GLY A 30 -10.68 7.36 -10.60
CA GLY A 30 -10.70 5.99 -10.11
C GLY A 30 -9.59 5.10 -10.71
N LEU A 31 -8.92 4.30 -9.90
CA LEU A 31 -7.92 3.36 -10.40
C LEU A 31 -8.58 2.13 -11.07
N PRO A 32 -7.99 1.57 -12.15
CA PRO A 32 -8.50 0.34 -12.76
C PRO A 32 -8.44 -0.84 -11.78
N PHE A 33 -9.39 -1.78 -11.84
CA PHE A 33 -9.46 -2.92 -10.90
C PHE A 33 -8.14 -3.73 -10.82
N ARG A 34 -7.43 -3.84 -11.94
CA ARG A 34 -6.12 -4.52 -12.03
C ARG A 34 -5.06 -3.98 -11.06
N THR A 35 -5.17 -2.73 -10.58
CA THR A 35 -4.22 -2.17 -9.61
C THR A 35 -4.32 -2.88 -8.27
N PHE A 36 -5.53 -3.26 -7.86
CA PHE A 36 -5.78 -4.07 -6.68
C PHE A 36 -5.19 -5.48 -6.85
N GLU A 37 -5.43 -6.13 -7.99
CA GLU A 37 -4.88 -7.47 -8.27
C GLU A 37 -3.35 -7.45 -8.31
N LYS A 38 -2.76 -6.38 -8.85
CA LYS A 38 -1.31 -6.21 -8.88
C LYS A 38 -0.76 -6.01 -7.47
N LEU A 39 -1.37 -5.14 -6.66
CA LEU A 39 -0.97 -4.95 -5.26
C LEU A 39 -1.11 -6.26 -4.46
N GLN A 40 -2.21 -6.98 -4.65
CA GLN A 40 -2.45 -8.29 -4.04
C GLN A 40 -1.30 -9.26 -4.35
N SER A 41 -0.89 -9.33 -5.62
CA SER A 41 0.22 -10.17 -6.06
C SER A 41 1.58 -9.73 -5.53
N GLU A 42 1.82 -8.43 -5.38
CA GLU A 42 3.09 -7.94 -4.85
C GLU A 42 3.22 -8.24 -3.34
N ILE A 43 2.19 -7.97 -2.55
CA ILE A 43 2.21 -8.23 -1.09
C ILE A 43 2.07 -9.73 -0.79
N GLY A 44 1.46 -10.52 -1.68
CA GLY A 44 1.17 -11.93 -1.43
C GLY A 44 -0.01 -12.14 -0.48
N LEU A 45 -1.02 -11.27 -0.54
CA LEU A 45 -2.25 -11.41 0.23
C LEU A 45 -3.34 -12.13 -0.58
N SER A 46 -4.30 -12.74 0.10
CA SER A 46 -5.57 -13.09 -0.51
C SER A 46 -6.38 -11.83 -0.84
N SER A 47 -7.34 -11.96 -1.76
CA SER A 47 -8.24 -10.87 -2.11
C SER A 47 -9.03 -10.37 -0.89
N GLN A 48 -9.40 -11.26 0.03
CA GLN A 48 -10.15 -10.92 1.24
C GLN A 48 -9.30 -10.14 2.24
N GLU A 49 -8.03 -10.51 2.43
CA GLU A 49 -7.11 -9.79 3.30
C GLU A 49 -6.85 -8.38 2.78
N LEU A 50 -6.47 -8.24 1.49
CA LEU A 50 -6.22 -6.92 0.92
C LEU A 50 -7.48 -6.05 0.98
N ALA A 51 -8.66 -6.61 0.69
CA ALA A 51 -9.92 -5.87 0.76
C ALA A 51 -10.22 -5.33 2.17
N LYS A 52 -9.85 -6.05 3.23
CA LYS A 52 -9.95 -5.56 4.61
C LYS A 52 -8.99 -4.37 4.84
N ILE A 53 -7.73 -4.49 4.39
CA ILE A 53 -6.71 -3.44 4.53
C ILE A 53 -7.14 -2.15 3.81
N VAL A 54 -7.64 -2.26 2.58
CA VAL A 54 -8.13 -1.10 1.82
C VAL A 54 -9.59 -0.75 2.12
N GLN A 55 -10.20 -1.40 3.13
CA GLN A 55 -11.56 -1.15 3.61
C GLN A 55 -12.65 -1.19 2.52
N ILE A 56 -12.55 -2.14 1.60
CA ILE A 56 -13.55 -2.38 0.55
C ILE A 56 -14.38 -3.60 0.95
N ALA A 57 -15.68 -3.39 1.17
CA ALA A 57 -16.60 -4.48 1.49
C ALA A 57 -16.65 -5.53 0.35
N PRO A 58 -16.79 -6.84 0.64
CA PRO A 58 -16.76 -7.90 -0.38
C PRO A 58 -17.74 -7.68 -1.53
N ARG A 59 -18.98 -7.26 -1.23
CA ARG A 59 -20.00 -6.96 -2.25
C ARG A 59 -19.58 -5.79 -3.16
N THR A 60 -18.94 -4.77 -2.59
CA THR A 60 -18.38 -3.66 -3.35
C THR A 60 -17.23 -4.14 -4.22
N LEU A 61 -16.31 -4.94 -3.69
CA LEU A 61 -15.19 -5.48 -4.46
C LEU A 61 -15.67 -6.29 -5.68
N THR A 62 -16.67 -7.17 -5.50
CA THR A 62 -17.28 -7.91 -6.60
C THR A 62 -17.88 -6.98 -7.65
N ARG A 63 -18.59 -5.92 -7.22
CA ARG A 63 -19.13 -4.90 -8.13
C ARG A 63 -18.01 -4.17 -8.89
N ARG A 64 -16.90 -3.82 -8.22
CA ARG A 64 -15.73 -3.14 -8.82
C ARG A 64 -15.00 -4.02 -9.82
N LYS A 65 -14.97 -5.34 -9.59
CA LYS A 65 -14.44 -6.31 -10.56
C LYS A 65 -15.21 -6.24 -11.87
N SER A 66 -16.55 -6.21 -11.79
CA SER A 66 -17.41 -6.07 -12.98
C SER A 66 -17.32 -4.68 -13.63
N SER A 67 -17.29 -3.60 -12.83
CA SER A 67 -17.16 -2.22 -13.36
C SER A 67 -15.74 -1.84 -13.78
N ARG A 68 -14.76 -2.70 -13.49
CA ARG A 68 -13.33 -2.58 -13.81
C ARG A 68 -12.62 -1.33 -13.27
N ARG A 69 -13.23 -0.59 -12.35
CA ARG A 69 -12.67 0.64 -11.75
C ARG A 69 -13.16 0.85 -10.33
N PHE A 70 -12.27 1.38 -9.49
CA PHE A 70 -12.53 1.86 -8.13
C PHE A 70 -13.05 3.30 -8.11
N GLN A 71 -13.59 3.74 -6.98
CA GLN A 71 -13.87 5.16 -6.71
C GLN A 71 -12.62 5.89 -6.24
N PRO A 72 -12.64 7.23 -6.21
CA PRO A 72 -11.51 8.02 -5.72
C PRO A 72 -11.05 7.63 -4.31
N ASP A 73 -11.96 7.47 -3.36
CA ASP A 73 -11.64 7.10 -1.98
C ASP A 73 -11.10 5.66 -1.85
N GLU A 74 -11.62 4.73 -2.66
CA GLU A 74 -11.12 3.36 -2.76
C GLU A 74 -9.71 3.34 -3.39
N SER A 75 -9.46 4.24 -4.35
CA SER A 75 -8.19 4.40 -5.04
C SER A 75 -7.09 4.93 -4.13
N ASP A 76 -7.41 5.93 -3.31
CA ASP A 76 -6.51 6.47 -2.30
C ASP A 76 -6.07 5.39 -1.31
N ARG A 77 -7.01 4.56 -0.83
CA ARG A 77 -6.72 3.47 0.11
C ARG A 77 -5.81 2.40 -0.50
N ILE A 78 -6.05 2.02 -1.76
CA ILE A 78 -5.15 1.12 -2.51
C ILE A 78 -3.76 1.72 -2.64
N LEU A 79 -3.67 3.00 -2.95
CA LEU A 79 -2.41 3.69 -3.14
C LEU A 79 -1.62 3.82 -1.83
N ARG A 80 -2.28 4.13 -0.71
CA ARG A 80 -1.69 4.14 0.64
C ARG A 80 -1.06 2.80 0.97
N ALA A 81 -1.81 1.71 0.82
CA ALA A 81 -1.29 0.36 1.07
C ALA A 81 -0.07 0.04 0.17
N SER A 82 -0.11 0.47 -1.09
CA SER A 82 1.03 0.35 -2.00
C SER A 82 2.24 1.17 -1.57
N ARG A 83 2.06 2.37 -1.01
CA ARG A 83 3.14 3.25 -0.55
C ARG A 83 3.84 2.66 0.66
N VAL A 84 3.08 2.16 1.63
CA VAL A 84 3.62 1.45 2.80
C VAL A 84 4.38 0.20 2.37
N TYR A 85 3.83 -0.59 1.45
CA TYR A 85 4.52 -1.77 0.93
C TYR A 85 5.84 -1.44 0.20
N ASP A 86 5.86 -0.40 -0.64
CA ASP A 86 7.07 0.03 -1.35
C ASP A 86 8.16 0.49 -0.37
N LYS A 87 7.78 1.20 0.70
CA LYS A 87 8.69 1.59 1.78
C LYS A 87 9.26 0.41 2.55
N THR A 88 8.42 -0.59 2.85
CA THR A 88 8.93 -1.80 3.51
C THR A 88 9.83 -2.61 2.59
N LEU A 89 9.54 -2.66 1.29
CA LEU A 89 10.47 -3.25 0.31
C LEU A 89 11.82 -2.55 0.31
N GLU A 90 11.85 -1.21 0.36
CA GLU A 90 13.10 -0.44 0.47
C GLU A 90 13.87 -0.81 1.75
N LEU A 91 13.19 -0.94 2.89
CA LEU A 91 13.80 -1.35 4.17
C LEU A 91 14.51 -2.72 4.11
N PHE A 92 13.98 -3.65 3.32
CA PHE A 92 14.51 -5.02 3.16
C PHE A 92 15.26 -5.22 1.83
N ASP A 93 15.83 -4.16 1.26
CA ASP A 93 16.64 -4.22 0.02
C ASP A 93 15.94 -4.93 -1.16
N GLY A 94 14.61 -4.86 -1.20
CA GLY A 94 13.78 -5.49 -2.22
C GLY A 94 13.37 -6.95 -1.94
N ASP A 95 13.73 -7.52 -0.78
CA ASP A 95 13.25 -8.86 -0.39
C ASP A 95 11.75 -8.83 -0.09
N ARG A 96 10.99 -9.51 -0.95
CA ARG A 96 9.53 -9.55 -0.88
C ARG A 96 9.02 -10.39 0.28
N GLU A 97 9.69 -11.48 0.63
CA GLU A 97 9.24 -12.38 1.69
C GLU A 97 9.50 -11.76 3.06
N GLU A 98 10.66 -11.12 3.25
CA GLU A 98 10.94 -10.34 4.48
C GLU A 98 9.99 -9.14 4.61
N ALA A 99 9.78 -8.38 3.52
CA ALA A 99 8.85 -7.26 3.54
C ALA A 99 7.42 -7.69 3.86
N ARG A 100 6.94 -8.77 3.24
CA ARG A 100 5.63 -9.35 3.52
C ARG A 100 5.52 -9.79 4.97
N THR A 101 6.50 -10.55 5.46
CA THR A 101 6.52 -11.04 6.84
C THR A 101 6.50 -9.88 7.83
N TRP A 102 7.30 -8.84 7.59
CA TRP A 102 7.32 -7.67 8.45
C TRP A 102 5.98 -6.95 8.49
N LEU A 103 5.33 -6.81 7.33
CA LEU A 103 4.04 -6.12 7.16
C LEU A 103 2.84 -6.85 7.77
N THR A 104 2.87 -8.17 7.82
CA THR A 104 1.76 -9.00 8.32
C THR A 104 1.97 -9.49 9.75
N THR A 105 3.16 -9.34 10.32
CA THR A 105 3.47 -9.76 11.69
C THR A 105 3.09 -8.68 12.70
N SER A 106 2.29 -9.05 13.70
CA SER A 106 1.94 -8.20 14.84
C SER A 106 3.16 -7.63 15.56
N ARG A 107 3.11 -6.33 15.91
CA ARG A 107 4.19 -5.63 16.61
C ARG A 107 3.68 -4.91 17.85
N LYS A 108 4.45 -4.98 18.94
CA LYS A 108 4.15 -4.25 20.18
C LYS A 108 4.08 -2.73 19.96
N THR A 109 4.96 -2.20 19.09
CA THR A 109 4.99 -0.79 18.70
C THR A 109 3.66 -0.28 18.13
N PHE A 110 2.87 -1.18 17.51
CA PHE A 110 1.55 -0.89 16.96
C PHE A 110 0.43 -1.49 17.80
N ASN A 111 0.63 -1.57 19.12
CA ASN A 111 -0.34 -2.10 20.09
C ASN A 111 -0.85 -3.51 19.75
N GLY A 112 0.03 -4.36 19.20
CA GLY A 112 -0.30 -5.74 18.82
C GLY A 112 -0.88 -5.90 17.41
N SER A 113 -1.15 -4.81 16.68
CA SER A 113 -1.49 -4.87 15.26
C SER A 113 -0.25 -5.11 14.39
N SER A 114 -0.46 -5.69 13.21
CA SER A 114 0.56 -5.69 12.16
C SER A 114 0.72 -4.29 11.54
N PRO A 115 1.86 -3.98 10.92
CA PRO A 115 2.03 -2.71 10.21
C PRO A 115 0.95 -2.44 9.15
N LEU A 116 0.50 -3.46 8.40
CA LEU A 116 -0.57 -3.28 7.41
C LEU A 116 -1.92 -2.95 8.05
N GLU A 117 -2.26 -3.59 9.16
CA GLU A 117 -3.50 -3.29 9.89
C GLU A 117 -3.46 -1.88 10.50
N PHE A 118 -2.30 -1.47 11.02
CA PHE A 118 -2.13 -0.13 11.55
C PHE A 118 -2.25 0.93 10.43
N ALA A 119 -1.70 0.62 9.26
CA ALA A 119 -1.73 1.47 8.06
C ALA A 119 -3.11 1.56 7.36
N ILE A 120 -4.17 1.00 7.92
CA ILE A 120 -5.55 1.15 7.40
C ILE A 120 -5.92 2.65 7.32
N THR A 121 -5.52 3.44 8.31
CA THR A 121 -5.74 4.90 8.34
C THR A 121 -4.51 5.65 7.80
N GLU A 122 -4.70 6.87 7.30
CA GLU A 122 -3.58 7.70 6.83
C GLU A 122 -2.58 7.98 7.97
N VAL A 123 -3.09 8.29 9.16
CA VAL A 123 -2.26 8.52 10.36
C VAL A 123 -1.43 7.28 10.69
N GLY A 124 -2.05 6.11 10.72
CA GLY A 124 -1.32 4.87 10.99
C GLY A 124 -0.31 4.51 9.89
N ALA A 125 -0.59 4.84 8.63
CA ALA A 125 0.38 4.66 7.55
C ALA A 125 1.61 5.55 7.73
N HIS A 126 1.42 6.81 8.14
CA HIS A 126 2.54 7.70 8.47
C HIS A 126 3.37 7.19 9.65
N GLU A 127 2.74 6.68 10.71
CA GLU A 127 3.48 6.09 11.84
C GLU A 127 4.31 4.87 11.43
N VAL A 128 3.80 4.05 10.50
CA VAL A 128 4.54 2.92 9.92
C VAL A 128 5.71 3.41 9.07
N GLU A 129 5.49 4.41 8.22
CA GLU A 129 6.52 5.05 7.39
C GLU A 129 7.63 5.68 8.25
N ASP A 130 7.26 6.36 9.34
CA ASP A 130 8.19 6.97 10.29
C ASP A 130 9.01 5.91 11.02
N LEU A 131 8.39 4.81 11.44
CA LEU A 131 9.13 3.69 12.02
C LEU A 131 10.13 3.11 11.02
N ILE A 132 9.73 2.89 9.76
CA ILE A 132 10.63 2.42 8.71
C ILE A 132 11.82 3.39 8.57
N GLY A 133 11.56 4.69 8.49
CA GLY A 133 12.61 5.70 8.39
C GLY A 133 13.57 5.73 9.59
N ARG A 134 13.11 5.39 10.79
CA ARG A 134 13.98 5.20 11.97
C ARG A 134 14.82 3.94 11.85
N LEU A 135 14.23 2.83 11.42
CA LEU A 135 14.92 1.54 11.25
C LEU A 135 16.02 1.61 10.19
N GLU A 136 15.78 2.28 9.06
CA GLU A 136 16.78 2.52 8.00
C GLU A 136 18.03 3.27 8.51
N ARG A 137 17.86 4.10 9.54
CA ARG A 137 18.94 4.88 10.18
C ARG A 137 19.57 4.17 11.37
N GLY A 138 19.18 2.92 11.64
CA GLY A 138 19.67 2.14 12.79
C GLY A 138 19.13 2.63 14.15
N VAL A 139 18.03 3.40 14.16
CA VAL A 139 17.40 3.88 15.39
C VAL A 139 16.31 2.89 15.82
N PHE A 140 16.61 2.07 16.83
CA PHE A 140 15.66 1.12 17.41
C PHE A 140 14.82 1.81 18.49
N THR A 141 13.49 1.63 18.45
CA THR A 141 12.51 2.18 19.42
C THR A 141 11.52 1.12 19.88
#